data_AF-A0A968G9Z0-F1
#
_entry.id   AF-A0A968G9Z0-F1
#
_cell.length_a   1.000
_cell.length_b   1.000
_cell.length_c   1.000
_cell.angle_alpha   90.00
_cell.angle_beta   90.00
_cell.angle_gamma   90.00
#
_symmetry.space_group_name_H-M   'P 1'
#
loop_
_entity.id
_entity.type
_entity.pdbx_description
1 polymer ?
#
loop_
_entity_poly.entity_id
_entity_poly.type
_entity_poly.pdbx_seq_one_letter_code
_entity_poly.pdbx_strand_id
1 'polypeptide(L)'
;MKRILLTIVVLAMMIPSIYSVDIDRGDYSKKQFIQSITPKTEYAIYMLWGSLPVLYAGMHMQTHDVPSIMWAQRREHFDFSYLPDHVQQVEDLYLREGRLARVIQDLARDPKVRFTVYLTDTMAGWAILQYFVSIGIALDRLDIEFLSDGSATANLYYQQYVDNAQSAISRYQLQRQRVRQALYHTNYTRGSRLNTWDYHYMYAFAKELPRVRFWIPHTTDVFPKKSLIYSDMNWFMLPFHKLYNALTSDQRERFERMLQFNREEFDQTLFADKDRTPVIMIGGWSTDERGNRRISATFEQDVKALVAHMGAGYRFFFKGHPELPSGNPRERALMQQLGFESLPNVSFPFELLLLVYPNLMVGGYSSSVFMTADKTQLRFILGPLLAQPVLALYERGTWPDAIRIQDGVVLK
;
A
#
# COMPACT_ATOMS: atom_id res chain seq x y z
N MET A 1 20.34 -14.92 -57.76
CA MET A 1 20.33 -15.48 -56.39
C MET A 1 19.45 -14.61 -55.50
N LYS A 2 18.36 -15.17 -54.97
CA LYS A 2 17.31 -14.47 -54.21
C LYS A 2 17.79 -14.17 -52.78
N ARG A 3 17.62 -12.92 -52.32
CA ARG A 3 17.78 -12.53 -50.91
C ARG A 3 16.62 -13.13 -50.10
N ILE A 4 16.94 -13.97 -49.12
CA ILE A 4 15.97 -14.49 -48.15
C ILE A 4 15.88 -13.45 -47.03
N LEU A 5 14.73 -12.78 -46.96
CA LEU A 5 14.36 -11.91 -45.85
C LEU A 5 13.87 -12.82 -44.71
N LEU A 6 14.63 -12.90 -43.63
CA LEU A 6 14.22 -13.64 -42.44
C LEU A 6 13.25 -12.78 -41.62
N THR A 7 11.95 -12.94 -41.86
CA THR A 7 10.90 -12.34 -41.03
C THR A 7 10.88 -13.06 -39.69
N ILE A 8 11.46 -12.46 -38.66
CA ILE A 8 11.27 -12.89 -37.27
C ILE A 8 9.83 -12.55 -36.88
N VAL A 9 8.95 -13.55 -36.95
CA VAL A 9 7.61 -13.47 -36.36
C VAL A 9 7.78 -13.62 -34.85
N VAL A 10 7.77 -12.50 -34.12
CA VAL A 10 7.55 -12.52 -32.67
C VAL A 10 6.08 -12.89 -32.47
N LEU A 11 5.79 -14.17 -32.27
CA LEU A 11 4.50 -14.60 -31.74
C LEU A 11 4.42 -14.07 -30.31
N ALA A 12 3.74 -12.94 -30.13
CA ALA A 12 3.18 -12.59 -28.84
C ALA A 12 2.14 -13.67 -28.52
N MET A 13 2.54 -14.69 -27.75
CA MET A 13 1.56 -15.57 -27.11
C MET A 13 0.73 -14.70 -26.19
N MET A 14 -0.43 -14.25 -26.66
CA MET A 14 -1.48 -13.76 -25.78
C MET A 14 -1.95 -14.96 -24.96
N ILE A 15 -1.27 -15.20 -23.84
CA ILE A 15 -1.82 -16.01 -22.76
C ILE A 15 -3.11 -15.30 -22.37
N PRO A 16 -4.28 -15.94 -22.51
CA PRO A 16 -5.54 -15.34 -22.07
C PRO A 16 -5.36 -14.89 -20.62
N SER A 17 -5.62 -13.61 -20.34
CA SER A 17 -5.66 -13.11 -18.98
C SER A 17 -6.64 -13.99 -18.19
N ILE A 18 -6.13 -14.77 -17.24
CA ILE A 18 -6.92 -15.60 -16.32
C ILE A 18 -7.73 -14.69 -15.36
N TYR A 19 -7.62 -13.37 -15.53
CA TYR A 19 -8.12 -12.32 -14.66
C TYR A 19 -9.08 -11.37 -15.40
N SER A 20 -9.94 -11.88 -16.28
CA SER A 20 -11.04 -11.10 -16.89
C SER A 20 -12.20 -10.79 -15.91
N VAL A 21 -11.97 -10.92 -14.60
CA VAL A 21 -13.00 -10.73 -13.59
C VAL A 21 -12.94 -9.29 -13.11
N ASP A 22 -13.90 -8.49 -13.59
CA ASP A 22 -14.18 -7.14 -13.12
C ASP A 22 -14.78 -7.26 -11.70
N ILE A 23 -13.91 -7.22 -10.67
CA ILE A 23 -14.29 -7.35 -9.25
C ILE A 23 -15.17 -6.16 -8.80
N ASP A 24 -15.14 -5.06 -9.56
CA ASP A 24 -15.84 -3.81 -9.28
C ASP A 24 -17.25 -3.72 -9.89
N ARG A 25 -17.63 -4.63 -10.81
CA ARG A 25 -18.92 -4.54 -11.53
C ARG A 25 -19.97 -5.60 -11.20
N GLY A 26 -19.69 -6.50 -10.26
CA GLY A 26 -20.62 -7.57 -9.89
C GLY A 26 -21.08 -7.53 -8.44
N ASP A 27 -22.37 -7.77 -8.21
CA ASP A 27 -22.93 -8.24 -6.93
C ASP A 27 -22.42 -9.66 -6.66
N TYR A 28 -21.12 -9.79 -6.39
CA TYR A 28 -20.55 -11.06 -5.95
C TYR A 28 -21.07 -11.37 -4.56
N SER A 29 -21.57 -12.60 -4.37
CA SER A 29 -21.69 -13.14 -3.03
C SER A 29 -20.33 -13.13 -2.34
N LYS A 30 -20.32 -12.99 -1.01
CA LYS A 30 -19.10 -13.06 -0.17
C LYS A 30 -18.19 -14.24 -0.56
N LYS A 31 -18.79 -15.42 -0.85
CA LYS A 31 -18.06 -16.62 -1.27
C LYS A 31 -17.38 -16.46 -2.63
N GLN A 32 -18.09 -15.94 -3.64
CA GLN A 32 -17.51 -15.71 -4.97
C GLN A 32 -16.38 -14.68 -4.92
N PHE A 33 -16.55 -13.63 -4.12
CA PHE A 33 -15.50 -12.63 -3.93
C PHE A 33 -14.23 -13.24 -3.33
N ILE A 34 -14.33 -13.98 -2.21
CA ILE A 34 -13.16 -14.64 -1.61
C ILE A 34 -12.51 -15.59 -2.62
N GLN A 35 -13.29 -16.43 -3.30
CA GLN A 35 -12.78 -17.35 -4.31
C GLN A 35 -12.05 -16.65 -5.47
N SER A 36 -12.45 -15.42 -5.82
CA SER A 36 -11.81 -14.64 -6.89
C SER A 36 -10.43 -14.10 -6.54
N ILE A 37 -10.13 -13.95 -5.25
CA ILE A 37 -8.85 -13.43 -4.74
C ILE A 37 -7.99 -14.52 -4.09
N THR A 38 -8.53 -15.73 -3.84
CA THR A 38 -7.76 -16.87 -3.35
C THR A 38 -6.62 -17.22 -4.32
N PRO A 39 -5.39 -17.47 -3.83
CA PRO A 39 -4.30 -17.96 -4.67
C PRO A 39 -4.71 -19.24 -5.40
N LYS A 40 -4.39 -19.33 -6.70
CA LYS A 40 -4.73 -20.49 -7.55
C LYS A 40 -3.54 -21.43 -7.77
N THR A 41 -2.47 -21.23 -7.02
CA THR A 41 -1.21 -21.95 -7.10
C THR A 41 -0.96 -22.74 -5.83
N GLU A 42 0.03 -23.63 -5.85
CA GLU A 42 0.37 -24.51 -4.73
C GLU A 42 0.85 -23.74 -3.50
N TYR A 43 1.55 -22.61 -3.71
CA TYR A 43 2.00 -21.73 -2.64
C TYR A 43 1.66 -20.27 -2.91
N ALA A 44 1.44 -19.52 -1.84
CA ALA A 44 1.43 -18.06 -1.87
C ALA A 44 2.68 -17.50 -1.18
N ILE A 45 3.27 -16.44 -1.72
CA ILE A 45 4.43 -15.75 -1.15
C ILE A 45 4.06 -14.28 -0.96
N TYR A 46 4.07 -13.82 0.29
CA TYR A 46 3.82 -12.43 0.66
C TYR A 46 5.16 -11.74 0.92
N MET A 47 5.44 -10.71 0.14
CA MET A 47 6.62 -9.87 0.26
C MET A 47 6.18 -8.43 0.49
N LEU A 48 6.24 -7.99 1.75
CA LEU A 48 5.49 -6.84 2.21
C LEU A 48 6.38 -5.70 2.68
N TRP A 49 6.12 -4.52 2.12
CA TRP A 49 6.71 -3.24 2.49
C TRP A 49 5.60 -2.20 2.56
N GLY A 50 5.68 -1.31 3.56
CA GLY A 50 4.65 -0.30 3.80
C GLY A 50 3.41 -0.85 4.52
N SER A 51 2.56 0.07 4.97
CA SER A 51 1.37 -0.24 5.78
C SER A 51 0.25 -0.91 4.98
N LEU A 52 -0.01 -0.40 3.78
CA LEU A 52 -1.16 -0.84 2.98
C LEU A 52 -1.02 -2.28 2.48
N PRO A 53 0.12 -2.72 1.92
CA PRO A 53 0.32 -4.13 1.57
C PRO A 53 0.24 -5.05 2.79
N VAL A 54 0.75 -4.62 3.94
CA VAL A 54 0.64 -5.34 5.22
C VAL A 54 -0.81 -5.58 5.62
N LEU A 55 -1.66 -4.55 5.55
CA LEU A 55 -3.07 -4.66 5.90
C LEU A 55 -3.82 -5.59 4.95
N TYR A 56 -3.61 -5.43 3.64
CA TYR A 56 -4.23 -6.30 2.64
C TYR A 56 -3.83 -7.75 2.85
N ALA A 57 -2.53 -8.04 2.88
CA ALA A 57 -2.02 -9.39 3.05
C ALA A 57 -2.47 -9.99 4.40
N GLY A 58 -2.46 -9.19 5.46
CA GLY A 58 -2.92 -9.60 6.78
C GLY A 58 -4.36 -10.08 6.78
N MET A 59 -5.28 -9.37 6.10
CA MET A 59 -6.66 -9.82 5.94
C MET A 59 -6.75 -11.02 5.00
N HIS A 60 -6.05 -10.98 3.86
CA HIS A 60 -6.14 -11.97 2.80
C HIS A 60 -5.67 -13.36 3.26
N MET A 61 -4.59 -13.43 4.04
CA MET A 61 -4.13 -14.67 4.68
C MET A 61 -5.17 -15.29 5.60
N GLN A 62 -6.11 -14.53 6.17
CA GLN A 62 -7.19 -15.11 6.99
C GLN A 62 -8.26 -15.81 6.15
N THR A 63 -8.30 -15.61 4.82
CA THR A 63 -9.43 -16.00 3.96
C THR A 63 -9.27 -17.32 3.23
N HIS A 64 -8.11 -17.96 3.32
CA HIS A 64 -7.80 -19.19 2.59
C HIS A 64 -6.88 -20.10 3.42
N ASP A 65 -6.62 -21.31 2.93
CA ASP A 65 -5.71 -22.28 3.57
C ASP A 65 -4.53 -22.67 2.67
N VAL A 66 -4.27 -21.90 1.60
CA VAL A 66 -3.13 -22.17 0.70
C VAL A 66 -1.82 -22.01 1.48
N PRO A 67 -0.92 -23.01 1.48
CA PRO A 67 0.38 -22.92 2.14
C PRO A 67 1.13 -21.66 1.73
N SER A 68 1.56 -20.88 2.70
CA SER A 68 2.01 -19.51 2.48
C SER A 68 3.35 -19.23 3.15
N ILE A 69 4.16 -18.39 2.51
CA ILE A 69 5.39 -17.82 3.08
C ILE A 69 5.22 -16.32 3.18
N MET A 70 5.55 -15.77 4.34
CA MET A 70 5.47 -14.33 4.57
C MET A 70 6.84 -13.77 4.96
N TRP A 71 7.24 -12.74 4.22
CA TRP A 71 8.34 -11.85 4.56
C TRP A 71 7.81 -10.40 4.63
N ALA A 72 8.15 -9.68 5.68
CA ALA A 72 7.75 -8.29 5.87
C ALA A 72 8.92 -7.45 6.38
N GLN A 73 9.06 -6.24 5.82
CA GLN A 73 10.08 -5.27 6.21
C GLN A 73 9.94 -4.84 7.68
N ARG A 74 8.71 -4.54 8.10
CA ARG A 74 8.37 -4.05 9.44
C ARG A 74 7.73 -5.16 10.26
N ARG A 75 8.56 -6.04 10.79
CA ARG A 75 8.13 -7.20 11.59
C ARG A 75 7.46 -6.77 12.88
N GLU A 76 7.91 -5.65 13.43
CA GLU A 76 7.42 -5.03 14.66
C GLU A 76 5.95 -4.58 14.59
N HIS A 77 5.35 -4.51 13.40
CA HIS A 77 3.92 -4.29 13.24
C HIS A 77 3.07 -5.54 13.50
N PHE A 78 3.69 -6.72 13.55
CA PHE A 78 3.00 -7.99 13.66
C PHE A 78 3.21 -8.64 15.03
N ASP A 79 2.12 -9.15 15.60
CA ASP A 79 2.15 -10.24 16.56
C ASP A 79 1.96 -11.56 15.80
N PHE A 80 3.06 -12.28 15.58
CA PHE A 80 3.06 -13.53 14.82
C PHE A 80 2.36 -14.69 15.53
N SER A 81 1.99 -14.56 16.81
CA SER A 81 1.19 -15.59 17.50
C SER A 81 -0.24 -15.69 16.97
N TYR A 82 -0.72 -14.65 16.27
CA TYR A 82 -2.03 -14.60 15.61
C TYR A 82 -1.97 -14.86 14.10
N LEU A 83 -0.80 -15.25 13.58
CA LEU A 83 -0.64 -15.62 12.18
C LEU A 83 -1.39 -16.94 11.90
N PRO A 84 -2.08 -17.10 10.76
CA PRO A 84 -2.73 -18.37 10.42
C PRO A 84 -1.73 -19.52 10.31
N ASP A 85 -2.12 -20.73 10.74
CA ASP A 85 -1.25 -21.92 10.79
C ASP A 85 -0.63 -22.30 9.44
N HIS A 86 -1.31 -22.00 8.33
CA HIS A 86 -0.81 -22.28 6.98
C HIS A 86 0.24 -21.27 6.50
N VAL A 87 0.53 -20.22 7.26
CA VAL A 87 1.49 -19.17 6.91
C VAL A 87 2.77 -19.33 7.72
N GLN A 88 3.87 -19.57 7.02
CA GLN A 88 5.20 -19.54 7.60
C GLN A 88 5.83 -18.17 7.46
N GLN A 89 6.17 -17.55 8.58
CA GLN A 89 6.96 -16.33 8.60
C GLN A 89 8.45 -16.65 8.36
N VAL A 90 9.11 -15.95 7.43
CA VAL A 90 10.55 -16.07 7.14
C VAL A 90 11.25 -14.72 7.31
N GLU A 91 12.31 -14.72 8.13
CA GLU A 91 13.21 -13.56 8.28
C GLU A 91 14.30 -13.60 7.20
N ASP A 92 14.55 -12.46 6.57
CA ASP A 92 15.59 -12.32 5.54
C ASP A 92 16.19 -10.92 5.55
N LEU A 93 17.49 -10.82 5.25
CA LEU A 93 18.24 -9.56 5.18
C LEU A 93 18.34 -9.03 3.74
N TYR A 94 17.36 -9.32 2.88
CA TYR A 94 17.36 -8.89 1.48
C TYR A 94 18.49 -9.50 0.66
N LEU A 95 18.82 -10.78 0.89
CA LEU A 95 19.94 -11.45 0.23
C LEU A 95 19.48 -12.58 -0.68
N ARG A 96 20.15 -12.75 -1.83
CA ARG A 96 19.87 -13.81 -2.81
C ARG A 96 20.13 -15.20 -2.23
N GLU A 97 21.09 -15.31 -1.31
CA GLU A 97 21.39 -16.51 -0.54
C GLU A 97 20.69 -16.49 0.83
N GLY A 98 19.75 -15.56 1.01
CA GLY A 98 18.94 -15.41 2.19
C GLY A 98 18.07 -16.63 2.48
N ARG A 99 17.48 -16.65 3.67
CA ARG A 99 16.58 -17.72 4.10
C ARG A 99 15.34 -17.81 3.20
N LEU A 100 14.76 -16.68 2.79
CA LEU A 100 13.58 -16.66 1.91
C LEU A 100 13.90 -17.28 0.55
N ALA A 101 15.03 -16.93 -0.05
CA ALA A 101 15.45 -17.51 -1.33
C ALA A 101 15.63 -19.03 -1.24
N ARG A 102 16.25 -19.52 -0.15
CA ARG A 102 16.42 -20.96 0.08
C ARG A 102 15.10 -21.70 0.24
N VAL A 103 14.16 -21.14 1.01
CA VAL A 103 12.82 -21.72 1.14
C VAL A 103 12.14 -21.81 -0.23
N ILE A 104 12.18 -20.75 -1.03
CA ILE A 104 11.60 -20.75 -2.40
C ILE A 104 12.28 -21.80 -3.28
N GLN A 105 13.62 -21.89 -3.26
CA GLN A 105 14.37 -22.91 -4.00
C GLN A 105 13.96 -24.33 -3.61
N ASP A 106 13.80 -24.60 -2.32
CA ASP A 106 13.44 -25.92 -1.81
C ASP A 106 12.04 -26.33 -2.24
N LEU A 107 11.07 -25.41 -2.17
CA LEU A 107 9.72 -25.64 -2.71
C LEU A 107 9.73 -25.86 -4.22
N ALA A 108 10.56 -25.10 -4.94
CA ALA A 108 10.63 -25.15 -6.39
C ALA A 108 11.34 -26.38 -6.97
N ARG A 109 11.91 -27.25 -6.13
CA ARG A 109 12.50 -28.55 -6.54
C ARG A 109 11.47 -29.45 -7.20
N ASP A 110 10.21 -29.36 -6.80
CA ASP A 110 9.11 -29.93 -7.58
C ASP A 110 8.84 -29.01 -8.79
N PRO A 111 9.05 -29.48 -10.04
CA PRO A 111 8.86 -28.67 -11.23
C PRO A 111 7.39 -28.29 -11.48
N LYS A 112 6.42 -28.94 -10.84
CA LYS A 112 4.99 -28.63 -10.99
C LYS A 112 4.54 -27.46 -10.12
N VAL A 113 5.28 -27.15 -9.06
CA VAL A 113 4.92 -26.09 -8.12
C VAL A 113 4.92 -24.72 -8.80
N ARG A 114 3.82 -23.98 -8.65
CA ARG A 114 3.67 -22.57 -9.02
C ARG A 114 3.50 -21.71 -7.76
N PHE A 115 3.75 -20.41 -7.92
CA PHE A 115 3.69 -19.44 -6.84
C PHE A 115 2.79 -18.27 -7.22
N THR A 116 1.87 -17.89 -6.34
CA THR A 116 1.23 -16.57 -6.37
C THR A 116 2.05 -15.65 -5.47
N VAL A 117 2.60 -14.58 -6.02
CA VAL A 117 3.51 -13.67 -5.30
C VAL A 117 2.81 -12.34 -5.09
N TYR A 118 2.43 -12.07 -3.84
CA TYR A 118 1.91 -10.78 -3.40
C TYR A 118 3.08 -9.90 -3.01
N LEU A 119 3.36 -8.88 -3.82
CA LEU A 119 4.60 -8.12 -3.76
C LEU A 119 4.30 -6.63 -3.71
N THR A 120 4.84 -5.90 -2.72
CA THR A 120 4.81 -4.44 -2.78
C THR A 120 5.50 -3.96 -4.06
N ASP A 121 4.80 -3.16 -4.85
CA ASP A 121 5.23 -2.69 -6.17
C ASP A 121 6.57 -1.97 -6.18
N THR A 122 6.87 -1.18 -5.14
CA THR A 122 8.16 -0.49 -4.99
C THR A 122 9.36 -1.45 -4.89
N MET A 123 9.12 -2.73 -4.62
CA MET A 123 10.15 -3.76 -4.56
C MET A 123 10.27 -4.59 -5.83
N ALA A 124 9.43 -4.34 -6.85
CA ALA A 124 9.28 -5.19 -8.03
C ALA A 124 10.62 -5.69 -8.61
N GLY A 125 11.52 -4.75 -8.90
CA GLY A 125 12.73 -5.07 -9.64
C GLY A 125 13.71 -5.95 -8.87
N TRP A 126 14.10 -5.54 -7.68
CA TRP A 126 15.06 -6.32 -6.91
C TRP A 126 14.42 -7.63 -6.39
N ALA A 127 13.17 -7.63 -5.94
CA ALA A 127 12.54 -8.82 -5.37
C ALA A 127 12.33 -9.93 -6.41
N ILE A 128 11.77 -9.60 -7.58
CA ILE A 128 11.50 -10.59 -8.64
C ILE A 128 12.81 -11.18 -9.17
N LEU A 129 13.78 -10.31 -9.46
CA LEU A 129 15.04 -10.77 -10.00
C LEU A 129 15.82 -11.58 -8.96
N GLN A 130 15.83 -11.16 -7.71
CA GLN A 130 16.62 -11.79 -6.66
C GLN A 130 16.04 -13.10 -6.16
N TYR A 131 14.75 -13.14 -5.83
CA TYR A 131 14.15 -14.30 -5.18
C TYR A 131 13.51 -15.30 -6.14
N PHE A 132 13.46 -15.00 -7.44
CA PHE A 132 12.85 -15.91 -8.41
C PHE A 132 13.73 -16.10 -9.64
N VAL A 133 13.97 -15.06 -10.44
CA VAL A 133 14.67 -15.21 -11.72
C VAL A 133 16.11 -15.68 -11.53
N SER A 134 16.84 -15.06 -10.60
CA SER A 134 18.25 -15.36 -10.40
C SER A 134 18.50 -16.73 -9.78
N ILE A 135 17.51 -17.32 -9.13
CA ILE A 135 17.60 -18.68 -8.59
C ILE A 135 17.02 -19.74 -9.55
N GLY A 136 16.68 -19.34 -10.78
CA GLY A 136 16.25 -20.25 -11.84
C GLY A 136 14.75 -20.57 -11.86
N ILE A 137 13.91 -19.80 -11.18
CA ILE A 137 12.45 -19.98 -11.29
C ILE A 137 11.97 -19.40 -12.61
N ALA A 138 11.38 -20.26 -13.44
CA ALA A 138 10.77 -19.84 -14.70
C ALA A 138 9.58 -18.91 -14.45
N LEU A 139 9.45 -17.84 -15.24
CA LEU A 139 8.40 -16.82 -15.07
C LEU A 139 7.00 -17.40 -15.28
N ASP A 140 6.87 -18.46 -16.06
CA ASP A 140 5.62 -19.18 -16.26
C ASP A 140 5.17 -19.99 -15.03
N ARG A 141 5.99 -20.07 -13.97
CA ARG A 141 5.61 -20.61 -12.65
C ARG A 141 5.12 -19.54 -11.68
N LEU A 142 5.09 -18.26 -12.09
CA LEU A 142 4.74 -17.13 -11.22
C LEU A 142 3.43 -16.46 -11.64
N ASP A 143 2.55 -16.21 -10.68
CA ASP A 143 1.41 -15.32 -10.79
C ASP A 143 1.67 -14.13 -9.87
N ILE A 144 1.81 -12.92 -10.42
CA ILE A 144 2.26 -11.75 -9.66
C ILE A 144 1.09 -10.82 -9.32
N GLU A 145 0.97 -10.50 -8.04
CA GLU A 145 -0.03 -9.62 -7.47
C GLU A 145 0.70 -8.41 -6.88
N PHE A 146 0.86 -7.36 -7.68
CA PHE A 146 1.49 -6.13 -7.19
C PHE A 146 0.54 -5.40 -6.26
N LEU A 147 0.97 -5.19 -5.02
CA LEU A 147 0.28 -4.39 -4.03
C LEU A 147 0.91 -3.00 -4.02
N SER A 148 0.14 -1.97 -4.33
CA SER A 148 0.65 -0.59 -4.25
C SER A 148 1.08 -0.24 -2.83
N ASP A 149 2.24 0.38 -2.69
CA ASP A 149 2.66 1.04 -1.44
C ASP A 149 1.72 2.19 -1.05
N GLY A 150 1.06 2.79 -2.05
CA GLY A 150 0.11 3.89 -1.89
C GLY A 150 0.66 5.17 -2.49
N SER A 151 1.07 6.12 -1.65
CA SER A 151 1.51 7.44 -2.13
C SER A 151 2.82 7.37 -2.90
N ALA A 152 3.75 6.46 -2.57
CA ALA A 152 5.01 6.32 -3.30
C ALA A 152 4.76 5.89 -4.75
N THR A 153 3.86 4.92 -4.96
CA THR A 153 3.41 4.47 -6.29
C THR A 153 2.93 5.67 -7.13
N ALA A 154 1.96 6.43 -6.61
CA ALA A 154 1.37 7.53 -7.35
C ALA A 154 2.33 8.71 -7.52
N ASN A 155 3.07 9.12 -6.49
CA ASN A 155 4.04 10.21 -6.58
C ASN A 155 5.11 9.91 -7.64
N LEU A 156 5.62 8.69 -7.69
CA LEU A 156 6.58 8.30 -8.71
C LEU A 156 6.00 8.47 -10.11
N TYR A 157 4.74 8.08 -10.30
CA TYR A 157 4.09 8.24 -11.59
C TYR A 157 4.03 9.71 -12.01
N TYR A 158 3.65 10.61 -11.10
CA TYR A 158 3.61 12.04 -11.37
C TYR A 158 5.00 12.56 -11.73
N GLN A 159 6.00 12.28 -10.90
CA GLN A 159 7.38 12.71 -11.10
C GLN A 159 7.97 12.24 -12.43
N GLN A 160 7.71 11.00 -12.83
CA GLN A 160 8.32 10.40 -14.02
C GLN A 160 7.54 10.65 -15.30
N TYR A 161 6.23 10.84 -15.24
CA TYR A 161 5.39 10.79 -16.45
C TYR A 161 4.43 11.95 -16.62
N VAL A 162 4.15 12.71 -15.56
CA VAL A 162 3.29 13.90 -15.61
C VAL A 162 4.15 15.15 -15.59
N ASP A 163 4.96 15.33 -14.55
CA ASP A 163 5.78 16.52 -14.32
C ASP A 163 6.90 16.64 -15.38
N ASN A 164 7.35 15.50 -15.91
CA ASN A 164 8.34 15.41 -16.99
C ASN A 164 7.79 14.70 -18.23
N ALA A 165 6.66 15.20 -18.74
CA ALA A 165 5.93 14.61 -19.87
C ALA A 165 6.77 14.47 -21.16
N GLN A 166 7.66 15.43 -21.44
CA GLN A 166 8.43 15.49 -22.71
C GLN A 166 9.29 14.23 -22.95
N SER A 167 9.78 13.61 -21.88
CA SER A 167 10.64 12.42 -21.92
C SER A 167 9.95 11.17 -21.37
N ALA A 168 8.68 11.26 -20.98
CA ALA A 168 7.95 10.20 -20.30
C ALA A 168 7.88 8.90 -21.13
N ILE A 169 7.54 9.02 -22.43
CA ILE A 169 7.39 7.87 -23.32
C ILE A 169 8.73 7.18 -23.56
N SER A 170 9.78 7.93 -23.90
CA SER A 170 11.11 7.36 -24.16
C SER A 170 11.72 6.75 -22.89
N ARG A 171 11.54 7.39 -21.73
CA ARG A 171 11.91 6.84 -20.42
C ARG A 171 11.23 5.49 -20.16
N TYR A 172 9.91 5.43 -20.30
CA TYR A 172 9.14 4.22 -20.05
C TYR A 172 9.52 3.09 -21.02
N GLN A 173 9.71 3.39 -22.30
CA GLN A 173 10.18 2.42 -23.29
C GLN A 173 11.58 1.88 -22.97
N LEU A 174 12.52 2.74 -22.56
CA LEU A 174 13.85 2.32 -22.14
C LEU A 174 13.81 1.45 -20.89
N GLN A 175 12.98 1.79 -19.91
CA GLN A 175 12.78 0.98 -18.71
C GLN A 175 12.22 -0.40 -19.07
N ARG A 176 11.19 -0.48 -19.94
CA ARG A 176 10.65 -1.75 -20.44
C ARG A 176 11.71 -2.59 -21.15
N GLN A 177 12.54 -1.98 -22.00
CA GLN A 177 13.63 -2.68 -22.66
C GLN A 177 14.64 -3.27 -21.66
N ARG A 178 15.05 -2.48 -20.66
CA ARG A 178 15.97 -2.93 -19.61
C ARG A 178 15.36 -4.08 -18.80
N VAL A 179 14.09 -3.94 -18.41
CA VAL A 179 13.36 -4.98 -17.66
C VAL A 179 13.26 -6.27 -18.48
N ARG A 180 12.93 -6.19 -19.78
CA ARG A 180 12.89 -7.37 -20.65
C ARG A 180 14.24 -8.05 -20.75
N GLN A 181 15.31 -7.28 -20.91
CA GLN A 181 16.67 -7.83 -20.90
C GLN A 181 16.95 -8.60 -19.60
N ALA A 182 16.61 -8.01 -18.46
CA ALA A 182 16.81 -8.60 -17.14
C ALA A 182 16.01 -9.89 -16.95
N LEU A 183 14.72 -9.88 -17.32
CA LEU A 183 13.81 -11.00 -17.12
C LEU A 183 14.12 -12.21 -18.03
N TYR A 184 14.51 -11.97 -19.29
CA TYR A 184 14.52 -13.02 -20.32
C TYR A 184 15.91 -13.32 -20.90
N HIS A 185 16.89 -12.43 -20.71
CA HIS A 185 18.16 -12.49 -21.44
C HIS A 185 19.40 -12.36 -20.54
N THR A 186 19.23 -12.14 -19.24
CA THR A 186 20.34 -12.05 -18.29
C THR A 186 20.55 -13.39 -17.59
N ASN A 187 21.78 -13.91 -17.69
CA ASN A 187 22.22 -15.02 -16.86
C ASN A 187 22.73 -14.50 -15.52
N TYR A 188 22.03 -14.81 -14.45
CA TYR A 188 22.41 -14.38 -13.10
C TYR A 188 23.33 -15.40 -12.42
N THR A 189 24.61 -15.09 -12.25
CA THR A 189 25.58 -15.95 -11.54
C THR A 189 25.45 -15.81 -10.02
N ARG A 190 25.57 -16.92 -9.27
CA ARG A 190 25.45 -16.94 -7.80
C ARG A 190 26.39 -15.92 -7.13
N GLY A 191 25.95 -15.23 -6.09
CA GLY A 191 26.74 -14.21 -5.36
C GLY A 191 26.76 -12.79 -5.96
N SER A 192 26.16 -12.54 -7.12
CA SER A 192 26.03 -11.18 -7.66
C SER A 192 24.92 -10.40 -6.94
N ARG A 193 25.24 -9.25 -6.35
CA ARG A 193 24.23 -8.29 -5.88
C ARG A 193 23.48 -7.71 -7.08
N LEU A 194 22.15 -7.70 -7.00
CA LEU A 194 21.27 -7.07 -8.01
C LEU A 194 20.89 -5.65 -7.61
N ASN A 195 21.85 -4.92 -7.04
CA ASN A 195 21.70 -3.60 -6.42
C ASN A 195 21.47 -2.44 -7.40
N THR A 196 21.01 -2.72 -8.61
CA THR A 196 20.79 -1.73 -9.69
C THR A 196 19.32 -1.49 -10.02
N TRP A 197 18.40 -2.18 -9.34
CA TRP A 197 16.96 -2.07 -9.60
C TRP A 197 16.24 -1.38 -8.46
N ASP A 198 15.93 -0.11 -8.66
CA ASP A 198 15.09 0.68 -7.75
C ASP A 198 13.62 0.66 -8.19
N TYR A 199 12.78 1.31 -7.38
CA TYR A 199 11.33 1.38 -7.59
C TYR A 199 10.93 2.14 -8.87
N HIS A 200 11.85 2.84 -9.55
CA HIS A 200 11.57 3.54 -10.81
C HIS A 200 11.17 2.60 -11.96
N TYR A 201 11.45 1.31 -11.85
CA TYR A 201 11.14 0.31 -12.88
C TYR A 201 9.81 -0.42 -12.64
N MET A 202 9.08 -0.14 -11.56
CA MET A 202 7.92 -0.96 -11.15
C MET A 202 6.86 -1.10 -12.25
N TYR A 203 6.52 -0.02 -12.96
CA TYR A 203 5.54 -0.04 -14.05
C TYR A 203 6.03 -0.87 -15.25
N ALA A 204 7.33 -0.82 -15.55
CA ALA A 204 7.92 -1.65 -16.59
C ALA A 204 7.91 -3.14 -16.22
N PHE A 205 8.20 -3.51 -14.95
CA PHE A 205 8.04 -4.88 -14.48
C PHE A 205 6.60 -5.37 -14.61
N ALA A 206 5.65 -4.56 -14.16
CA ALA A 206 4.25 -4.92 -14.22
C ALA A 206 3.73 -5.11 -15.65
N LYS A 207 4.33 -4.45 -16.64
CA LYS A 207 4.01 -4.64 -18.05
C LYS A 207 4.70 -5.85 -18.69
N GLU A 208 5.96 -6.11 -18.37
CA GLU A 208 6.79 -7.11 -19.06
C GLU A 208 6.66 -8.53 -18.50
N LEU A 209 6.10 -8.68 -17.30
CA LEU A 209 5.78 -9.98 -16.71
C LEU A 209 4.49 -10.56 -17.30
N PRO A 210 4.41 -11.88 -17.52
CA PRO A 210 3.33 -12.48 -18.31
C PRO A 210 1.97 -12.56 -17.61
N ARG A 211 1.93 -12.65 -16.26
CA ARG A 211 0.70 -12.83 -15.47
C ARG A 211 0.71 -11.94 -14.25
N VAL A 212 0.19 -10.72 -14.44
CA VAL A 212 0.24 -9.65 -13.44
C VAL A 212 -1.15 -9.06 -13.23
N ARG A 213 -1.46 -8.79 -11.96
CA ARG A 213 -2.46 -7.79 -11.56
C ARG A 213 -1.79 -6.71 -10.73
N PHE A 214 -2.22 -5.47 -10.92
CA PHE A 214 -1.70 -4.32 -10.19
C PHE A 214 -2.80 -3.69 -9.34
N TRP A 215 -2.71 -3.82 -8.03
CA TRP A 215 -3.71 -3.37 -7.07
C TRP A 215 -3.37 -2.00 -6.50
N ILE A 216 -4.32 -1.08 -6.52
CA ILE A 216 -4.17 0.29 -6.01
C ILE A 216 -5.21 0.61 -4.92
N PRO A 217 -4.88 1.43 -3.90
CA PRO A 217 -5.77 1.65 -2.74
C PRO A 217 -7.11 2.34 -3.03
N HIS A 218 -7.23 2.98 -4.18
CA HIS A 218 -8.30 3.90 -4.53
C HIS A 218 -8.58 3.79 -6.02
N THR A 219 -9.50 4.62 -6.53
CA THR A 219 -9.82 4.62 -7.95
C THR A 219 -8.57 4.94 -8.78
N THR A 220 -8.53 4.44 -10.00
CA THR A 220 -7.46 4.80 -10.94
C THR A 220 -7.48 6.27 -11.34
N ASP A 221 -8.45 7.07 -10.85
CA ASP A 221 -8.58 8.46 -11.25
C ASP A 221 -7.33 9.26 -10.90
N VAL A 222 -6.60 8.98 -9.81
CA VAL A 222 -5.31 9.67 -9.51
C VAL A 222 -4.34 9.65 -10.67
N PHE A 223 -4.44 8.68 -11.57
CA PHE A 223 -3.64 8.63 -12.78
C PHE A 223 -4.38 9.34 -13.94
N PRO A 224 -3.74 10.29 -14.63
CA PRO A 224 -4.25 10.84 -15.88
C PRO A 224 -4.58 9.75 -16.91
N LYS A 225 -5.88 9.61 -17.25
CA LYS A 225 -6.42 8.57 -18.14
C LYS A 225 -5.81 8.52 -19.55
N LYS A 226 -5.18 9.62 -20.00
CA LYS A 226 -4.58 9.75 -21.34
C LYS A 226 -3.10 9.34 -21.39
N SER A 227 -2.50 8.83 -20.31
CA SER A 227 -1.10 8.41 -20.33
C SER A 227 -0.93 7.01 -20.94
N LEU A 228 0.25 6.77 -21.52
CA LEU A 228 0.65 5.46 -22.04
C LEU A 228 0.68 4.38 -20.94
N ILE A 229 1.10 4.74 -19.72
CA ILE A 229 1.20 3.77 -18.61
C ILE A 229 -0.19 3.41 -18.13
N TYR A 230 -1.08 4.39 -18.01
CA TYR A 230 -2.46 4.13 -17.63
C TYR A 230 -3.11 3.11 -18.54
N SER A 231 -2.93 3.24 -19.86
CA SER A 231 -3.49 2.31 -20.85
C SER A 231 -2.74 0.98 -20.96
N ASP A 232 -1.44 0.95 -20.65
CA ASP A 232 -0.63 -0.28 -20.73
C ASP A 232 -0.88 -1.25 -19.57
N MET A 233 -1.36 -0.73 -18.44
CA MET A 233 -1.45 -1.42 -17.17
C MET A 233 -2.82 -2.05 -16.90
N ASN A 234 -2.80 -3.19 -16.21
CA ASN A 234 -4.00 -3.89 -15.75
C ASN A 234 -4.28 -3.52 -14.28
N TRP A 235 -4.98 -2.41 -14.09
CA TRP A 235 -5.29 -1.86 -12.77
C TRP A 235 -6.50 -2.54 -12.14
N PHE A 236 -6.38 -2.83 -10.84
CA PHE A 236 -7.47 -3.29 -10.01
C PHE A 236 -7.56 -2.42 -8.77
N MET A 237 -8.77 -2.10 -8.35
CA MET A 237 -8.96 -1.46 -7.05
C MET A 237 -8.74 -2.52 -5.97
N LEU A 238 -7.89 -2.19 -5.00
CA LEU A 238 -7.68 -3.01 -3.81
C LEU A 238 -9.01 -3.08 -3.05
N PRO A 239 -9.62 -4.27 -2.85
CA PRO A 239 -10.96 -4.39 -2.30
C PRO A 239 -10.93 -4.29 -0.76
N PHE A 240 -10.37 -3.21 -0.21
CA PHE A 240 -9.93 -3.10 1.17
C PHE A 240 -11.07 -3.29 2.18
N HIS A 241 -12.13 -2.47 2.08
CA HIS A 241 -13.31 -2.57 2.93
C HIS A 241 -14.12 -3.84 2.65
N LYS A 242 -14.22 -4.25 1.38
CA LYS A 242 -14.94 -5.46 0.98
C LYS A 242 -14.29 -6.72 1.57
N LEU A 243 -12.97 -6.76 1.61
CA LEU A 243 -12.19 -7.84 2.22
C LEU A 243 -12.37 -7.88 3.72
N TYR A 244 -12.23 -6.75 4.41
CA TYR A 244 -12.46 -6.68 5.86
C TYR A 244 -13.89 -7.14 6.24
N ASN A 245 -14.91 -6.70 5.50
CA ASN A 245 -16.30 -7.11 5.72
C ASN A 245 -16.58 -8.59 5.34
N ALA A 246 -15.74 -9.17 4.48
CA ALA A 246 -15.81 -10.57 4.13
C ALA A 246 -15.15 -11.48 5.17
N LEU A 247 -14.42 -10.97 6.15
CA LEU A 247 -13.93 -11.78 7.27
C LEU A 247 -15.08 -12.20 8.19
N THR A 248 -14.96 -13.36 8.83
CA THR A 248 -15.78 -13.75 9.99
C THR A 248 -15.36 -12.93 11.22
N SER A 249 -16.13 -12.99 12.31
CA SER A 249 -15.76 -12.30 13.55
C SER A 249 -14.40 -12.78 14.07
N ASP A 250 -14.18 -14.09 14.13
CA ASP A 250 -12.91 -14.67 14.60
C ASP A 250 -11.73 -14.32 13.69
N GLN A 251 -11.93 -14.31 12.36
CA GLN A 251 -10.89 -13.88 11.41
C GLN A 251 -10.55 -12.39 11.58
N ARG A 252 -11.55 -11.53 11.84
CA ARG A 252 -11.32 -10.10 12.11
C ARG A 252 -10.55 -9.90 13.40
N GLU A 253 -10.96 -10.57 14.48
CA GLU A 253 -10.28 -10.47 15.76
C GLU A 253 -8.83 -10.93 15.64
N ARG A 254 -8.56 -12.09 15.00
CA ARG A 254 -7.19 -12.54 14.76
C ARG A 254 -6.39 -11.55 13.92
N PHE A 255 -6.97 -11.00 12.85
CA PHE A 255 -6.31 -10.00 12.02
C PHE A 255 -5.96 -8.73 12.81
N GLU A 256 -6.90 -8.22 13.61
CA GLU A 256 -6.70 -7.03 14.44
C GLU A 256 -5.63 -7.27 15.51
N ARG A 257 -5.69 -8.41 16.22
CA ARG A 257 -4.69 -8.81 17.20
C ARG A 257 -3.31 -9.03 16.59
N MET A 258 -3.25 -9.65 15.41
CA MET A 258 -2.02 -9.79 14.64
C MET A 258 -1.38 -8.44 14.32
N LEU A 259 -2.15 -7.36 14.20
CA LEU A 259 -1.63 -6.00 14.02
C LEU A 259 -1.56 -5.19 15.32
N GLN A 260 -1.55 -5.87 16.46
CA GLN A 260 -1.48 -5.28 17.80
C GLN A 260 -2.60 -4.26 18.08
N PHE A 261 -3.76 -4.46 17.45
CA PHE A 261 -4.93 -3.62 17.62
C PHE A 261 -5.96 -4.32 18.53
N ASN A 262 -6.24 -3.68 19.66
CA ASN A 262 -7.25 -4.13 20.61
C ASN A 262 -8.54 -3.31 20.42
N ARG A 263 -9.49 -3.86 19.66
CA ARG A 263 -10.72 -3.15 19.35
C ARG A 263 -11.51 -2.72 20.58
N GLU A 264 -11.64 -3.58 21.57
CA GLU A 264 -12.42 -3.29 22.78
C GLU A 264 -11.87 -2.07 23.55
N GLU A 265 -10.54 -1.98 23.67
CA GLU A 265 -9.88 -0.86 24.33
C GLU A 265 -10.07 0.45 23.54
N PHE A 266 -10.06 0.37 22.22
CA PHE A 266 -10.36 1.50 21.35
C PHE A 266 -11.83 1.91 21.44
N ASP A 267 -12.77 0.97 21.47
CA ASP A 267 -14.19 1.23 21.62
C ASP A 267 -14.47 1.98 22.93
N GLN A 268 -13.88 1.50 24.04
CA GLN A 268 -13.97 2.16 25.34
C GLN A 268 -13.37 3.57 25.34
N THR A 269 -12.31 3.80 24.58
CA THR A 269 -11.63 5.11 24.54
C THR A 269 -12.36 6.12 23.65
N LEU A 270 -12.61 5.74 22.40
CA LEU A 270 -13.20 6.60 21.38
C LEU A 270 -14.67 6.92 21.69
N PHE A 271 -15.42 5.95 22.21
CA PHE A 271 -16.86 6.07 22.41
C PHE A 271 -17.29 6.05 23.89
N ALA A 272 -16.35 6.32 24.82
CA ALA A 272 -16.65 6.53 26.24
C ALA A 272 -17.73 7.60 26.47
N ASP A 273 -17.69 8.67 25.68
CA ASP A 273 -18.67 9.76 25.71
C ASP A 273 -19.58 9.66 24.49
N LYS A 274 -20.87 9.45 24.72
CA LYS A 274 -21.88 9.27 23.66
C LYS A 274 -22.41 10.59 23.11
N ASP A 275 -22.17 11.70 23.80
CA ASP A 275 -22.69 13.02 23.44
C ASP A 275 -21.68 13.81 22.58
N ARG A 276 -20.42 13.37 22.54
CA ARG A 276 -19.36 13.99 21.73
C ARG A 276 -18.78 13.03 20.72
N THR A 277 -18.57 13.52 19.50
CA THR A 277 -18.05 12.72 18.38
C THR A 277 -16.52 12.60 18.45
N PRO A 278 -15.93 11.38 18.41
CA PRO A 278 -14.48 11.23 18.37
C PRO A 278 -13.91 11.61 17.00
N VAL A 279 -12.79 12.33 17.04
CA VAL A 279 -12.06 12.83 15.87
C VAL A 279 -10.59 12.52 16.04
N ILE A 280 -9.96 11.87 15.06
CA ILE A 280 -8.52 11.60 15.10
C ILE A 280 -7.77 12.53 14.16
N MET A 281 -6.88 13.33 14.72
CA MET A 281 -5.92 14.14 13.99
C MET A 281 -4.65 13.33 13.68
N ILE A 282 -4.34 13.23 12.39
CA ILE A 282 -3.12 12.64 11.87
C ILE A 282 -1.99 13.69 11.91
N GLY A 283 -0.90 13.34 12.59
CA GLY A 283 0.30 14.16 12.63
C GLY A 283 1.24 13.87 11.45
N GLY A 284 1.87 14.93 10.96
CA GLY A 284 3.07 14.84 10.14
C GLY A 284 4.34 14.97 10.98
N TRP A 285 5.48 15.11 10.30
CA TRP A 285 6.71 15.59 10.91
C TRP A 285 7.51 16.42 9.90
N SER A 286 8.28 17.36 10.42
CA SER A 286 9.26 18.16 9.69
C SER A 286 10.40 18.52 10.64
N THR A 287 11.45 19.12 10.10
CA THR A 287 12.53 19.72 10.90
C THR A 287 12.46 21.24 10.81
N ASP A 288 12.75 21.93 11.92
CA ASP A 288 13.00 23.36 11.90
C ASP A 288 14.42 23.67 11.36
N GLU A 289 14.76 24.97 11.24
CA GLU A 289 16.07 25.44 10.78
C GLU A 289 17.24 24.98 11.66
N ARG A 290 16.96 24.55 12.89
CA ARG A 290 17.95 24.05 13.86
C ARG A 290 17.99 22.52 13.89
N GLY A 291 17.22 21.84 13.03
CA GLY A 291 17.15 20.38 12.95
C GLY A 291 16.24 19.73 14.00
N ASN A 292 15.49 20.50 14.79
CA ASN A 292 14.55 19.93 15.75
C ASN A 292 13.29 19.43 15.04
N ARG A 293 12.82 18.26 15.44
CA ARG A 293 11.58 17.67 14.93
C ARG A 293 10.37 18.42 15.46
N ARG A 294 9.39 18.65 14.58
CA ARG A 294 8.08 19.25 14.87
C ARG A 294 7.02 18.65 13.96
N ILE A 295 5.75 18.75 14.29
CA ILE A 295 4.65 18.29 13.44
C ILE A 295 4.57 19.17 12.19
N SER A 296 4.48 20.49 12.38
CA SER A 296 4.43 21.50 11.32
C SER A 296 4.94 22.84 11.83
N ALA A 297 5.40 23.71 10.92
CA ALA A 297 5.71 25.11 11.24
C ALA A 297 4.48 25.90 11.72
N THR A 298 3.30 25.49 11.27
CA THR A 298 2.00 26.15 11.46
C THR A 298 1.12 25.42 12.47
N PHE A 299 1.69 24.43 13.19
CA PHE A 299 0.93 23.51 14.04
C PHE A 299 -0.01 24.22 15.01
N GLU A 300 0.52 25.23 15.71
CA GLU A 300 -0.24 25.94 16.73
C GLU A 300 -1.43 26.72 16.16
N GLN A 301 -1.24 27.39 15.03
CA GLN A 301 -2.30 28.16 14.38
C GLN A 301 -3.39 27.24 13.83
N ASP A 302 -2.98 26.19 13.11
CA ASP A 302 -3.90 25.28 12.44
C ASP A 302 -4.74 24.48 13.45
N VAL A 303 -4.14 23.97 14.51
CA VAL A 303 -4.86 23.15 15.51
C VAL A 303 -5.83 23.99 16.34
N LYS A 304 -5.47 25.24 16.66
CA LYS A 304 -6.40 26.17 17.34
C LYS A 304 -7.58 26.52 16.45
N ALA A 305 -7.34 26.79 15.17
CA ALA A 305 -8.41 27.05 14.20
C ALA A 305 -9.34 25.85 14.02
N LEU A 306 -8.78 24.62 13.99
CA LEU A 306 -9.55 23.38 13.92
C LEU A 306 -10.48 23.22 15.12
N VAL A 307 -9.94 23.31 16.35
CA VAL A 307 -10.73 23.15 17.58
C VAL A 307 -11.80 24.24 17.67
N ALA A 308 -11.49 25.48 17.31
CA ALA A 308 -12.46 26.57 17.27
C ALA A 308 -13.58 26.33 16.25
N HIS A 309 -13.26 25.78 15.08
CA HIS A 309 -14.24 25.50 14.02
C HIS A 309 -15.19 24.35 14.39
N MET A 310 -14.66 23.25 14.92
CA MET A 310 -15.46 22.08 15.26
C MET A 310 -16.23 22.25 16.58
N GLY A 311 -15.65 22.95 17.56
CA GLY A 311 -16.31 23.27 18.83
C GLY A 311 -16.43 22.09 19.81
N ALA A 312 -17.20 22.30 20.87
CA ALA A 312 -17.24 21.42 22.05
C ALA A 312 -17.95 20.05 21.83
N GLY A 313 -18.65 19.88 20.70
CA GLY A 313 -19.33 18.62 20.35
C GLY A 313 -18.38 17.48 19.94
N TYR A 314 -17.07 17.71 19.96
CA TYR A 314 -16.06 16.77 19.49
C TYR A 314 -15.02 16.46 20.55
N ARG A 315 -14.47 15.24 20.49
CA ARG A 315 -13.33 14.78 21.29
C ARG A 315 -12.15 14.54 20.35
N PHE A 316 -11.06 15.23 20.59
CA PHE A 316 -9.89 15.16 19.72
C PHE A 316 -8.88 14.15 20.22
N PHE A 317 -8.39 13.32 19.31
CA PHE A 317 -7.29 12.39 19.55
C PHE A 317 -6.17 12.69 18.56
N PHE A 318 -4.95 12.29 18.90
CA PHE A 318 -3.79 12.47 18.04
C PHE A 318 -3.09 11.15 17.75
N LYS A 319 -2.78 10.92 16.47
CA LYS A 319 -1.89 9.85 16.02
C LYS A 319 -0.80 10.44 15.14
N GLY A 320 0.41 10.55 15.68
CA GLY A 320 1.55 11.12 14.97
C GLY A 320 2.22 10.18 13.98
N HIS A 321 3.13 10.74 13.19
CA HIS A 321 4.04 9.96 12.34
C HIS A 321 5.00 9.12 13.20
N PRO A 322 5.45 7.92 12.77
CA PRO A 322 6.39 7.10 13.55
C PRO A 322 7.67 7.82 14.01
N GLU A 323 8.19 8.76 13.21
CA GLU A 323 9.35 9.60 13.58
C GLU A 323 9.06 10.67 14.64
N LEU A 324 7.79 11.00 14.86
CA LEU A 324 7.33 11.96 15.87
C LEU A 324 5.94 11.55 16.42
N PRO A 325 5.82 10.43 17.14
CA PRO A 325 4.52 9.80 17.44
C PRO A 325 3.56 10.67 18.25
N SER A 326 4.10 11.58 19.06
CA SER A 326 3.34 12.40 20.00
C SER A 326 3.57 13.91 19.81
N GLY A 327 4.32 14.35 18.79
CA GLY A 327 4.80 15.74 18.72
C GLY A 327 5.96 16.04 19.68
N ASN A 328 6.56 17.23 19.55
CA ASN A 328 7.58 17.73 20.47
C ASN A 328 6.96 18.22 21.80
N PRO A 329 7.76 18.54 22.84
CA PRO A 329 7.21 18.95 24.15
C PRO A 329 6.23 20.12 24.10
N ARG A 330 6.45 21.12 23.25
CA ARG A 330 5.57 22.29 23.10
C ARG A 330 4.25 21.89 22.43
N GLU A 331 4.32 21.06 21.41
CA GLU A 331 3.14 20.57 20.68
C GLU A 331 2.27 19.68 21.58
N ARG A 332 2.88 18.83 22.41
CA ARG A 332 2.17 18.03 23.43
C ARG A 332 1.48 18.90 24.46
N ALA A 333 2.17 19.90 24.99
CA ALA A 333 1.59 20.82 25.96
C ALA A 333 0.39 21.59 25.37
N LEU A 334 0.50 22.02 24.10
CA LEU A 334 -0.61 22.65 23.39
C LEU A 334 -1.80 21.69 23.20
N MET A 335 -1.55 20.46 22.74
CA MET A 335 -2.61 19.46 22.58
C MET A 335 -3.30 19.17 23.92
N GLN A 336 -2.55 19.05 25.02
CA GLN A 336 -3.12 18.90 26.36
C GLN A 336 -3.96 20.12 26.77
N GLN A 337 -3.49 21.34 26.51
CA GLN A 337 -4.24 22.56 26.79
C GLN A 337 -5.56 22.62 26.00
N LEU A 338 -5.56 22.12 24.76
CA LEU A 338 -6.74 22.07 23.90
C LEU A 338 -7.65 20.87 24.18
N GLY A 339 -7.33 20.03 25.17
CA GLY A 339 -8.15 18.89 25.57
C GLY A 339 -8.05 17.68 24.64
N PHE A 340 -6.94 17.51 23.94
CA PHE A 340 -6.68 16.26 23.20
C PHE A 340 -6.52 15.10 24.17
N GLU A 341 -7.12 13.97 23.80
CA GLU A 341 -7.09 12.72 24.53
C GLU A 341 -6.12 11.73 23.89
N SER A 342 -5.59 10.82 24.71
CA SER A 342 -4.63 9.81 24.26
C SER A 342 -5.33 8.61 23.63
N LEU A 343 -4.71 8.06 22.59
CA LEU A 343 -5.09 6.74 22.07
C LEU A 343 -4.42 5.62 22.87
N PRO A 344 -5.03 4.43 22.99
CA PRO A 344 -4.48 3.33 23.80
C PRO A 344 -3.16 2.76 23.25
N ASN A 345 -3.09 2.60 21.93
CA ASN A 345 -1.89 2.18 21.21
C ASN A 345 -1.74 3.02 19.94
N VAL A 346 -0.51 3.27 19.50
CA VAL A 346 -0.24 3.99 18.25
C VAL A 346 0.73 3.25 17.32
N SER A 347 1.11 2.01 17.65
CA SER A 347 2.09 1.21 16.91
C SER A 347 1.54 0.48 15.67
N PHE A 348 0.24 0.55 15.41
CA PHE A 348 -0.39 -0.07 14.24
C PHE A 348 -0.57 0.93 13.07
N PRO A 349 -0.71 0.46 11.82
CA PRO A 349 -1.04 1.30 10.66
C PRO A 349 -2.33 2.11 10.81
N PHE A 350 -2.33 3.42 10.50
CA PHE A 350 -3.52 4.26 10.68
C PHE A 350 -4.72 3.74 9.88
N GLU A 351 -4.49 3.23 8.68
CA GLU A 351 -5.52 2.72 7.78
C GLU A 351 -6.36 1.59 8.41
N LEU A 352 -5.85 0.91 9.45
CA LEU A 352 -6.63 -0.04 10.24
C LEU A 352 -7.82 0.62 10.98
N LEU A 353 -7.65 1.85 11.49
CA LEU A 353 -8.75 2.59 12.13
C LEU A 353 -9.85 2.90 11.13
N LEU A 354 -9.47 3.22 9.89
CA LEU A 354 -10.43 3.53 8.82
C LEU A 354 -11.23 2.29 8.41
N LEU A 355 -10.61 1.10 8.46
CA LEU A 355 -11.28 -0.17 8.25
C LEU A 355 -12.23 -0.54 9.38
N VAL A 356 -11.74 -0.50 10.63
CA VAL A 356 -12.50 -0.93 11.81
C VAL A 356 -13.66 0.02 12.10
N TYR A 357 -13.47 1.32 11.85
CA TYR A 357 -14.43 2.38 12.15
C TYR A 357 -14.81 3.16 10.88
N PRO A 358 -15.74 2.65 10.05
CA PRO A 358 -16.12 3.29 8.78
C PRO A 358 -16.73 4.70 8.94
N ASN A 359 -17.22 5.03 10.13
CA ASN A 359 -17.81 6.35 10.44
C ASN A 359 -16.87 7.27 11.22
N LEU A 360 -15.62 6.86 11.47
CA LEU A 360 -14.67 7.66 12.23
C LEU A 360 -14.30 8.92 11.45
N MET A 361 -14.40 10.07 12.12
CA MET A 361 -13.94 11.33 11.56
C MET A 361 -12.43 11.46 11.73
N VAL A 362 -11.75 11.71 10.63
CA VAL A 362 -10.29 11.86 10.59
C VAL A 362 -9.90 13.10 9.81
N GLY A 363 -8.69 13.58 10.04
CA GLY A 363 -8.10 14.69 9.31
C GLY A 363 -6.72 15.01 9.84
N GLY A 364 -6.04 16.00 9.28
CA GLY A 364 -4.73 16.40 9.76
C GLY A 364 -3.79 16.82 8.64
N TYR A 365 -2.49 16.68 8.87
CA TYR A 365 -1.48 17.04 7.88
C TYR A 365 -1.43 16.04 6.73
N SER A 366 -1.09 16.52 5.53
CA SER A 366 -1.00 15.73 4.30
C SER A 366 -0.29 14.39 4.52
N SER A 367 -1.03 13.29 4.33
CA SER A 367 -0.56 11.92 4.57
C SER A 367 -1.09 10.96 3.51
N SER A 368 -0.34 9.89 3.22
CA SER A 368 -0.77 8.81 2.31
C SER A 368 -2.03 8.12 2.80
N VAL A 369 -2.27 8.13 4.11
CA VAL A 369 -3.45 7.57 4.77
C VAL A 369 -4.75 8.10 4.14
N PHE A 370 -4.78 9.37 3.74
CA PHE A 370 -5.98 9.97 3.17
C PHE A 370 -6.43 9.24 1.90
N MET A 371 -5.50 8.64 1.13
CA MET A 371 -5.83 7.86 -0.07
C MET A 371 -6.65 6.59 0.22
N THR A 372 -6.78 6.21 1.50
CA THR A 372 -7.57 5.04 1.95
C THR A 372 -8.77 5.46 2.79
N ALA A 373 -8.96 6.76 3.04
CA ALA A 373 -10.12 7.27 3.75
C ALA A 373 -11.32 7.36 2.82
N ASP A 374 -12.45 6.81 3.25
CA ASP A 374 -13.71 6.97 2.54
C ASP A 374 -14.10 8.45 2.44
N LYS A 375 -14.93 8.77 1.44
CA LYS A 375 -15.43 10.13 1.16
C LYS A 375 -16.03 10.84 2.38
N THR A 376 -16.56 10.08 3.34
CA THR A 376 -17.19 10.56 4.56
C THR A 376 -16.29 10.52 5.80
N GLN A 377 -15.09 9.97 5.73
CA GLN A 377 -14.19 9.88 6.89
C GLN A 377 -13.29 11.11 7.00
N LEU A 378 -12.75 11.60 5.88
CA LEU A 378 -11.89 12.78 5.89
C LEU A 378 -12.72 14.06 6.07
N ARG A 379 -12.51 14.77 7.19
CA ARG A 379 -13.27 15.98 7.57
C ARG A 379 -12.46 17.26 7.58
N PHE A 380 -11.14 17.17 7.68
CA PHE A 380 -10.28 18.34 7.64
C PHE A 380 -8.87 18.03 7.15
N ILE A 381 -8.26 18.99 6.48
CA ILE A 381 -6.87 18.93 5.99
C ILE A 381 -6.14 20.15 6.54
N LEU A 382 -5.02 19.91 7.22
CA LEU A 382 -4.18 20.95 7.81
C LEU A 382 -2.93 21.18 6.94
N GLY A 383 -2.62 22.46 6.71
CA GLY A 383 -1.45 22.88 5.93
C GLY A 383 -1.58 22.65 4.42
N PRO A 384 -0.46 22.75 3.69
CA PRO A 384 -0.45 22.55 2.24
C PRO A 384 -0.58 21.07 1.86
N LEU A 385 -1.28 20.81 0.75
CA LEU A 385 -1.34 19.50 0.11
C LEU A 385 -0.13 19.32 -0.82
N LEU A 386 0.87 18.59 -0.33
CA LEU A 386 2.14 18.40 -1.05
C LEU A 386 2.23 17.05 -1.76
N ALA A 387 1.46 16.06 -1.33
CA ALA A 387 1.42 14.75 -1.98
C ALA A 387 0.48 14.79 -3.20
N GLN A 388 1.04 14.57 -4.40
CA GLN A 388 0.30 14.58 -5.66
C GLN A 388 -0.98 13.74 -5.68
N PRO A 389 -1.01 12.49 -5.17
CA PRO A 389 -2.25 11.72 -5.17
C PRO A 389 -3.34 12.32 -4.29
N VAL A 390 -2.99 12.87 -3.12
CA VAL A 390 -3.96 13.49 -2.21
C VAL A 390 -4.49 14.78 -2.82
N LEU A 391 -3.61 15.59 -3.42
CA LEU A 391 -4.01 16.80 -4.15
C LEU A 391 -4.97 16.46 -5.29
N ALA A 392 -4.64 15.47 -6.12
CA ALA A 392 -5.47 15.06 -7.25
C ALA A 392 -6.85 14.51 -6.83
N LEU A 393 -6.94 13.82 -5.69
CA LEU A 393 -8.22 13.36 -5.14
C LEU A 393 -9.03 14.54 -4.58
N TYR A 394 -8.38 15.46 -3.88
CA TYR A 394 -9.00 16.66 -3.32
C TYR A 394 -9.57 17.56 -4.43
N GLU A 395 -8.79 17.88 -5.46
CA GLU A 395 -9.19 18.72 -6.59
C GLU A 395 -10.38 18.15 -7.39
N ARG A 396 -10.61 16.84 -7.29
CA ARG A 396 -11.75 16.16 -7.92
C ARG A 396 -12.97 16.03 -7.01
N GLY A 397 -12.92 16.61 -5.81
CA GLY A 397 -14.03 16.58 -4.87
C GLY A 397 -14.27 15.21 -4.22
N THR A 398 -13.22 14.40 -4.06
CA THR A 398 -13.34 13.08 -3.40
C THR A 398 -13.86 13.19 -1.97
N TRP A 399 -13.50 14.27 -1.27
CA TRP A 399 -13.92 14.55 0.11
C TRP A 399 -14.66 15.89 0.16
N PRO A 400 -15.95 15.93 -0.23
CA PRO A 400 -16.70 17.18 -0.36
C PRO A 400 -16.96 17.88 0.98
N ASP A 401 -16.90 17.13 2.08
CA ASP A 401 -17.13 17.65 3.43
C ASP A 401 -15.82 18.05 4.15
N ALA A 402 -14.67 17.87 3.50
CA ALA A 402 -13.38 18.17 4.11
C ALA A 402 -13.09 19.69 4.06
N ILE A 403 -12.96 20.31 5.23
CA ILE A 403 -12.47 21.70 5.31
C ILE A 403 -10.96 21.73 5.17
N ARG A 404 -10.42 22.79 4.58
CA ARG A 404 -8.97 23.01 4.54
C ARG A 404 -8.61 24.14 5.50
N ILE A 405 -7.62 23.92 6.36
CA ILE A 405 -7.09 24.93 7.27
C ILE A 405 -5.63 25.11 6.92
N GLN A 406 -5.23 26.34 6.61
CA GLN A 406 -3.85 26.67 6.32
C GLN A 406 -3.49 28.00 6.98
N ASP A 407 -2.38 28.00 7.71
CA ASP A 407 -1.89 29.18 8.43
C ASP A 407 -2.95 29.74 9.41
N GLY A 408 -3.73 28.84 10.03
CA GLY A 408 -4.84 29.18 10.91
C GLY A 408 -6.09 29.72 10.23
N VAL A 409 -6.17 29.72 8.90
CA VAL A 409 -7.32 30.21 8.13
C VAL A 409 -8.11 29.03 7.56
N VAL A 410 -9.42 29.01 7.80
CA VAL A 410 -10.35 28.06 7.16
C VAL A 410 -10.60 28.51 5.72
N LEU A 411 -10.16 27.70 4.76
CA LEU A 411 -10.35 27.88 3.33
C LEU A 411 -11.66 27.21 2.90
N LYS A 412 -12.40 27.89 2.03
CA LYS A 412 -13.64 27.39 1.42
C LYS A 412 -13.37 26.62 0.14
#